data_AF-A0A484QCZ7-F1
#
_entry.id   AF-A0A484QCZ7-F1
#
_cell.length_a   1.000
_cell.length_b   1.000
_cell.length_c   1.000
_cell.angle_alpha   90.00
_cell.angle_beta   90.00
_cell.angle_gamma   90.00
#
_symmetry.space_group_name_H-M   'P 1'
#
loop_
_entity.id
_entity.type
_entity.pdbx_description
1 polymer ?
#
loop_
_entity_poly.entity_id
_entity_poly.type
_entity_poly.pdbx_seq_one_letter_code
_entity_poly.pdbx_strand_id
1 'polypeptide(L)'
;MAEFGLRPEDFPPEDIALWPDNVLVKDVFQAMGTQWRAGPAGLLGLDYAALPAVLGFLGAPRSRHSEVFDGVRVMEMTALASMHRKRPASGGQFS
;
A
#
# COMPACT_ATOMS: atom_id res chain seq x y z
N MET A 1 -11.41 1.35 40.77
CA MET A 1 -12.00 1.58 39.43
C MET A 1 -10.93 1.17 38.43
N ALA A 2 -11.12 0.04 37.77
CA ALA A 2 -10.14 -0.47 36.81
C ALA A 2 -10.41 0.20 35.45
N GLU A 3 -9.50 1.07 35.03
CA GLU A 3 -9.44 1.60 33.67
C GLU A 3 -8.54 0.66 32.87
N PHE A 4 -9.12 -0.43 32.36
CA PHE A 4 -8.43 -1.33 31.45
C PHE A 4 -8.54 -0.75 30.04
N GLY A 5 -7.56 0.06 29.66
CA GLY A 5 -7.43 0.57 28.29
C GLY A 5 -7.06 -0.56 27.35
N LEU A 6 -8.03 -1.07 26.59
CA LEU A 6 -7.79 -2.01 25.50
C LEU A 6 -6.91 -1.33 24.44
N ARG A 7 -5.73 -1.89 24.20
CA ARG A 7 -4.83 -1.45 23.13
C ARG A 7 -5.20 -2.22 21.84
N PRO A 8 -4.95 -1.67 20.64
CA PRO A 8 -5.22 -2.37 19.39
C PRO A 8 -4.56 -3.77 19.28
N GLU A 9 -3.44 -3.96 19.98
CA GLU A 9 -2.71 -5.24 20.09
C GLU A 9 -3.38 -6.29 20.99
N ASP A 10 -4.37 -5.89 21.81
CA ASP A 10 -5.15 -6.80 22.66
C ASP A 10 -6.33 -7.44 21.89
N PHE A 11 -6.57 -7.03 20.64
CA PHE A 11 -7.51 -7.66 19.74
C PHE A 11 -6.80 -8.67 18.84
N PRO A 12 -7.39 -9.85 18.57
CA PRO A 12 -6.87 -10.74 17.54
C PRO A 12 -6.78 -9.99 16.21
N PRO A 13 -5.79 -10.29 15.36
CA PRO A 13 -5.68 -9.66 14.05
C PRO A 13 -7.01 -9.78 13.32
N GLU A 14 -7.51 -8.64 12.82
CA GLU A 14 -8.77 -8.60 12.09
C GLU A 14 -8.59 -9.33 10.75
N ASP A 15 -9.34 -10.41 10.55
CA ASP A 15 -9.38 -11.12 9.28
C ASP A 15 -10.13 -10.27 8.25
N ILE A 16 -9.39 -9.56 7.40
CA ILE A 16 -9.96 -8.78 6.31
C ILE A 16 -10.24 -9.73 5.14
N ALA A 17 -11.51 -10.09 4.96
CA ALA A 17 -11.94 -10.86 3.79
C ALA A 17 -11.82 -10.03 2.51
N LEU A 18 -11.10 -10.56 1.51
CA LEU A 18 -11.00 -9.98 0.18
C LEU A 18 -11.98 -10.67 -0.77
N TRP A 19 -12.62 -9.87 -1.63
CA TRP A 19 -13.39 -10.40 -2.74
C TRP A 19 -12.44 -11.11 -3.70
N PRO A 20 -12.84 -12.25 -4.31
CA PRO A 20 -11.95 -13.04 -5.16
C PRO A 20 -11.24 -12.24 -6.26
N ASP A 21 -11.94 -11.25 -6.83
CA ASP A 21 -11.40 -10.38 -7.87
C ASP A 21 -10.27 -9.48 -7.34
N ASN A 22 -10.34 -9.04 -6.09
CA ASN A 22 -9.36 -8.12 -5.49
C ASN A 22 -8.08 -8.82 -5.02
N VAL A 23 -8.06 -10.15 -4.95
CA VAL A 23 -6.88 -10.91 -4.50
C VAL A 23 -5.66 -10.60 -5.39
N LEU A 24 -5.84 -10.67 -6.70
CA LEU A 24 -4.75 -10.40 -7.65
C LEU A 24 -4.26 -8.95 -7.57
N VAL A 25 -5.17 -7.99 -7.42
CA VAL A 25 -4.83 -6.57 -7.23
C VAL A 25 -3.96 -6.39 -6.00
N LYS A 26 -4.39 -6.96 -4.86
CA LYS A 26 -3.66 -6.90 -3.60
C LYS A 26 -2.27 -7.52 -3.73
N ASP A 27 -2.16 -8.69 -4.36
CA ASP A 27 -0.89 -9.40 -4.47
C ASP A 27 0.09 -8.65 -5.37
N VAL A 28 -0.40 -8.08 -6.48
CA VAL A 28 0.40 -7.22 -7.37
C VAL A 28 0.85 -5.96 -6.64
N PHE A 29 -0.05 -5.29 -5.92
CA PHE A 29 0.30 -4.10 -5.13
C PHE A 29 1.36 -4.42 -4.06
N GLN A 30 1.21 -5.55 -3.36
CA GLN A 30 2.17 -5.99 -2.35
C GLN A 30 3.55 -6.28 -2.98
N ALA A 31 3.58 -6.95 -4.14
CA ALA A 31 4.83 -7.23 -4.86
C ALA A 31 5.50 -5.94 -5.38
N MET A 32 4.71 -4.94 -5.77
CA MET A 32 5.19 -3.60 -6.13
C MET A 32 5.64 -2.77 -4.92
N GLY A 33 5.44 -3.23 -3.68
CA GLY A 33 5.64 -2.45 -2.46
C GLY A 33 7.07 -1.95 -2.21
N THR A 34 8.06 -2.48 -2.91
CA THR A 34 9.47 -2.00 -2.88
C THR A 34 9.80 -1.02 -4.01
N GLN A 35 8.90 -0.87 -4.99
CA GLN A 35 9.12 -0.12 -6.22
C GLN A 35 8.56 1.30 -6.11
N TRP A 36 8.89 2.01 -5.03
CA TRP A 36 8.48 3.41 -4.85
C TRP A 36 9.50 4.37 -5.44
N ARG A 37 9.01 5.34 -6.21
CA ARG A 37 9.78 6.52 -6.60
C ARG A 37 9.70 7.56 -5.49
N ALA A 38 10.86 8.06 -5.09
CA ALA A 38 11.00 9.14 -4.13
C ALA A 38 11.77 10.31 -4.75
N GLY A 39 11.46 11.52 -4.32
CA GLY A 39 12.19 12.74 -4.64
C GLY A 39 12.47 13.56 -3.38
N PRO A 40 13.07 14.76 -3.53
CA PRO A 40 13.41 15.62 -2.39
C PRO A 40 12.24 15.97 -1.47
N ALA A 41 11.01 15.98 -2.00
CA ALA A 41 9.79 16.28 -1.26
C ALA A 41 9.09 15.05 -0.64
N GLY A 42 9.59 13.84 -0.88
CA GLY A 42 9.00 12.59 -0.38
C GLY A 42 8.67 11.58 -1.48
N LEU A 43 7.74 10.66 -1.18
CA LEU A 43 7.27 9.64 -2.12
C LEU A 43 6.39 10.27 -3.21
N LEU A 44 6.66 9.93 -4.46
CA LEU A 44 5.92 10.41 -5.63
C LEU A 44 4.86 9.40 -6.08
N GLY A 45 5.17 8.11 -6.01
CA GLY A 45 4.31 7.02 -6.51
C GLY A 45 5.10 5.75 -6.77
N LEU A 46 4.43 4.69 -7.20
CA LEU A 46 4.99 3.44 -7.66
C LEU A 46 5.63 3.58 -9.05
N ASP A 47 6.69 2.82 -9.30
CA ASP A 47 7.31 2.73 -10.60
C ASP A 47 6.55 1.77 -11.52
N TYR A 48 5.63 2.29 -12.32
CA TYR A 48 4.87 1.49 -13.27
C TYR A 48 5.71 0.82 -14.36
N ALA A 49 6.98 1.18 -14.55
CA ALA A 49 7.86 0.43 -15.45
C ALA A 49 8.13 -1.00 -14.95
N ALA A 50 8.07 -1.23 -13.63
CA ALA A 50 8.22 -2.56 -13.03
C ALA A 50 6.93 -3.41 -13.11
N LEU A 51 5.77 -2.77 -13.29
CA LEU A 51 4.46 -3.45 -13.24
C LEU A 51 4.32 -4.59 -14.25
N PRO A 52 4.71 -4.46 -15.55
CA PRO A 52 4.62 -5.58 -16.49
C PRO A 52 5.43 -6.81 -16.07
N ALA A 53 6.61 -6.60 -15.45
CA ALA A 53 7.44 -7.70 -14.95
C ALA A 53 6.77 -8.39 -13.77
N VAL A 54 6.23 -7.62 -12.81
CA VAL A 54 5.49 -8.16 -11.66
C VAL A 54 4.25 -8.94 -12.10
N LEU A 55 3.46 -8.40 -13.03
CA LEU A 55 2.33 -9.12 -13.62
C LEU A 55 2.75 -10.44 -14.28
N GLY A 56 3.91 -10.45 -14.94
CA GLY A 56 4.52 -11.65 -15.52
C GLY A 56 4.92 -12.68 -14.47
N PHE A 57 5.63 -12.26 -13.41
CA PHE A 57 6.06 -13.16 -12.33
C PHE A 57 4.90 -13.77 -11.55
N LEU A 58 3.79 -13.05 -11.40
CA LEU A 58 2.58 -13.53 -10.74
C LEU A 58 1.65 -14.32 -11.68
N GLY A 59 2.01 -14.47 -12.96
CA GLY A 59 1.17 -15.19 -13.93
C GLY A 59 -0.19 -14.51 -14.18
N ALA A 60 -0.27 -13.19 -14.03
CA ALA A 60 -1.52 -12.44 -14.15
C ALA A 60 -2.08 -12.54 -15.59
N PRO A 61 -3.33 -12.99 -15.78
CA PRO A 61 -3.94 -13.07 -17.11
C PRO A 61 -4.00 -11.71 -17.78
N ARG A 62 -3.63 -11.63 -19.06
CA ARG A 62 -3.64 -10.37 -19.84
C ARG A 62 -5.01 -9.70 -19.87
N SER A 63 -6.08 -10.48 -19.87
CA SER A 63 -7.47 -9.98 -19.80
C SER A 63 -7.76 -9.17 -18.53
N ARG A 64 -7.01 -9.39 -17.46
CA ARG A 64 -7.18 -8.71 -16.17
C ARG A 64 -6.19 -7.56 -15.96
N HIS A 65 -5.25 -7.32 -16.87
CA HIS A 65 -4.20 -6.31 -16.67
C HIS A 65 -4.77 -4.91 -16.47
N SER A 66 -5.83 -4.53 -17.20
CA SER A 66 -6.49 -3.24 -17.03
C SER A 66 -7.13 -3.09 -15.65
N GLU A 67 -7.90 -4.10 -15.23
CA GLU A 67 -8.55 -4.15 -13.92
C GLU A 67 -7.52 -4.07 -12.78
N VAL A 68 -6.43 -4.84 -12.90
CA VAL A 68 -5.34 -4.84 -11.93
C VAL A 68 -4.63 -3.50 -11.86
N PHE A 69 -4.35 -2.90 -13.02
CA PHE A 69 -3.74 -1.58 -13.08
C PHE A 69 -4.58 -0.53 -12.35
N ASP A 70 -5.90 -0.49 -12.61
CA ASP A 70 -6.81 0.45 -11.96
C ASP A 70 -6.88 0.20 -10.44
N GLY A 71 -6.95 -1.06 -10.02
CA GLY A 71 -6.93 -1.42 -8.60
C GLY A 71 -5.64 -1.00 -7.89
N VAL A 72 -4.48 -1.21 -8.53
CA VAL A 72 -3.17 -0.80 -7.99
C VAL A 72 -3.09 0.72 -7.82
N ARG A 73 -3.64 1.50 -8.75
CA ARG A 73 -3.72 2.97 -8.64
C ARG A 73 -4.53 3.42 -7.42
N VAL A 74 -5.65 2.75 -7.15
CA VAL A 74 -6.48 3.04 -5.97
C VAL A 74 -5.69 2.75 -4.68
N MET A 75 -5.03 1.59 -4.61
CA MET A 75 -4.22 1.24 -3.44
C MET A 75 -3.04 2.19 -3.22
N GLU A 76 -2.36 2.59 -4.30
CA GLU A 76 -1.27 3.58 -4.27
C GLU A 76 -1.74 4.90 -3.67
N MET A 77 -2.86 5.44 -4.14
CA MET A 77 -3.41 6.70 -3.64
C MET A 77 -3.66 6.65 -2.12
N THR A 78 -4.26 5.56 -1.63
CA THR A 78 -4.49 5.36 -0.19
C THR A 78 -3.19 5.18 0.59
N ALA A 79 -2.21 4.48 0.03
CA ALA A 79 -0.90 4.30 0.65
C ALA A 79 -0.14 5.62 0.76
N LEU A 80 -0.09 6.43 -0.31
CA LEU A 80 0.52 7.76 -0.30
C LEU A 80 -0.15 8.67 0.73
N ALA A 81 -1.48 8.72 0.78
CA ALA A 81 -2.21 9.49 1.78
C ALA A 81 -1.85 9.06 3.22
N SER A 82 -1.74 7.75 3.45
CA SER A 82 -1.38 7.17 4.74
C SER A 82 0.07 7.48 5.13
N MET A 83 1.00 7.39 4.18
CA MET A 83 2.43 7.68 4.38
C MET A 83 2.67 9.17 4.62
N HIS A 84 1.97 10.05 3.91
CA HIS A 84 2.01 11.50 4.15
C HIS A 84 1.44 11.87 5.52
N ARG A 85 0.38 11.19 5.99
CA ARG A 85 -0.18 11.40 7.34
C ARG A 85 0.78 10.96 8.44
N LYS A 86 1.51 9.86 8.26
CA LYS A 86 2.42 9.29 9.26
C LYS A 86 3.74 10.04 9.43
N ARG A 87 3.99 11.13 8.69
CA ARG A 87 5.18 11.96 8.89
C ARG A 87 4.96 12.83 10.14
N PRO A 88 5.61 12.57 11.30
CA PRO A 88 5.55 13.51 12.40
C PRO A 88 6.07 14.85 11.89
N ALA A 89 5.42 15.95 12.29
CA ALA A 89 5.96 17.27 12.06
C ALA A 89 7.39 17.26 12.61
N SER A 90 8.38 17.35 11.73
CA SER A 90 9.77 17.50 12.11
C SER A 90 9.84 18.79 12.92
N GLY A 91 9.90 18.64 14.25
CA GLY A 91 10.13 19.71 15.18
C GLY A 91 11.46 20.34 14.82
N GLY A 92 11.41 21.48 14.14
CA GLY A 92 12.53 22.38 14.00
C GLY A 92 12.83 22.96 15.38
N GLN A 93 13.72 22.32 16.12
CA GLN A 93 14.52 22.97 17.14
C GLN A 93 15.97 22.71 16.78
N PHE A 94 16.54 23.62 16.02
CA PHE A 94 17.98 23.86 16.01
C PHE A 94 18.18 25.30 16.47
N SER A 95 19.09 25.42 17.42
CA SER A 95 19.42 26.58 18.27
C SER A 95 19.71 27.88 17.53
#